data_AF-A0A918KWG7-F1
#
_entry.id   AF-A0A918KWG7-F1
#
_cell.length_a   1.000
_cell.length_b   1.000
_cell.length_c   1.000
_cell.angle_alpha   90.00
_cell.angle_beta   90.00
_cell.angle_gamma   90.00
#
_symmetry.space_group_name_H-M   'P 1'
#
loop_
_entity.id
_entity.type
_entity.pdbx_description
1 polymer ?
#
loop_
_entity_poly.entity_id
_entity_poly.type
_entity_poly.pdbx_seq_one_letter_code
_entity_poly.pdbx_strand_id
1 'polypeptide(L)' 'MSAVGREDDGWCVVVDVLELPRIPDTTSLLASYEVRLDQDGELMEYRRVRRYRRGSADE' A
#
# COMPACT_ATOMS: atom_id res chain seq x y z
N MET A 1 -7.06 -3.55 -0.32
CA MET A 1 -7.68 -2.27 -0.65
C MET A 1 -6.64 -1.32 -1.25
N SER A 2 -6.77 -1.04 -2.54
CA SER A 2 -6.03 0.06 -3.18
C SER A 2 -6.95 1.27 -3.33
N ALA A 3 -6.41 2.48 -3.18
CA ALA A 3 -7.15 3.73 -3.31
C ALA A 3 -6.29 4.82 -3.97
N VAL A 4 -6.93 5.76 -4.63
CA VAL A 4 -6.29 6.95 -5.20
C VAL A 4 -7.17 8.17 -4.95
N GLY A 5 -6.56 9.26 -4.48
CA GLY A 5 -7.23 10.53 -4.21
C GLY A 5 -6.38 11.70 -4.68
N ARG A 6 -7.05 12.78 -5.10
CA ARG A 6 -6.39 14.05 -5.38
C ARG A 6 -6.27 14.83 -4.07
N GLU A 7 -5.10 15.41 -3.84
CA GLU A 7 -4.85 16.38 -2.77
C GLU A 7 -4.51 17.75 -3.38
N ASP A 8 -4.45 18.80 -2.55
CA ASP A 8 -4.21 20.18 -3.00
C ASP A 8 -2.86 20.32 -3.75
N ASP A 9 -1.85 19.57 -3.32
CA ASP A 9 -0.46 19.60 -3.81
C ASP A 9 -0.07 18.41 -4.70
N GLY A 10 -1.02 17.53 -5.05
CA GLY A 10 -0.74 16.38 -5.91
C GLY A 10 -1.69 15.22 -5.71
N TRP A 11 -1.16 14.02 -5.50
CA TRP A 11 -1.95 12.79 -5.37
C TRP A 11 -1.53 11.96 -4.17
N CYS A 12 -2.51 11.33 -3.54
CA CYS A 12 -2.29 10.31 -2.53
C CYS A 12 -2.76 8.96 -3.07
N VAL A 13 -1.87 7.98 -3.04
CA VAL A 13 -2.12 6.62 -3.55
C VAL A 13 -1.84 5.61 -2.45
N VAL A 14 -2.79 4.73 -2.19
CA VAL A 14 -2.61 3.60 -1.26
C VAL A 14 -2.64 2.30 -2.07
N VAL A 15 -1.60 1.47 -1.89
CA VAL A 15 -1.48 0.17 -2.56
C VAL A 15 -1.14 -0.92 -1.56
N ASP A 16 -1.75 -2.09 -1.74
CA ASP A 16 -1.34 -3.29 -1.04
C ASP A 16 -0.29 -4.06 -1.84
N VAL A 17 0.81 -4.39 -1.17
CA VAL A 17 1.96 -5.08 -1.74
C VAL A 17 2.22 -6.37 -0.96
N LEU A 18 2.55 -7.43 -1.69
CA LEU A 18 3.07 -8.67 -1.11
C LEU A 18 4.56 -8.47 -0.78
N GLU A 19 4.90 -8.28 0.50
CA GLU A 19 6.30 -8.12 0.92
C GLU A 19 7.06 -9.45 0.92
N LEU A 20 6.40 -10.54 1.31
CA LEU A 20 7.05 -11.84 1.43
C LEU A 20 6.08 -12.98 1.09
N PRO A 21 6.28 -13.69 -0.02
CA PRO A 21 5.54 -14.92 -0.32
C PRO A 21 5.96 -16.04 0.65
N ARG A 22 5.00 -16.83 1.12
CA ARG A 22 5.22 -18.02 1.97
C ARG A 22 4.31 -19.17 1.57
N ILE A 23 4.69 -20.40 1.91
CA ILE A 23 3.88 -21.61 1.71
C ILE A 23 3.51 -22.19 3.08
N PRO A 24 2.21 -22.36 3.40
CA PRO A 24 1.05 -22.04 2.57
C PRO A 24 0.80 -20.52 2.44
N ASP A 25 0.18 -20.09 1.32
CA ASP A 25 -0.04 -18.67 0.98
C ASP A 25 -0.80 -17.86 2.04
N THR A 26 -1.58 -18.53 2.90
CA THR A 26 -2.28 -17.91 4.03
C THR A 26 -1.33 -17.25 5.04
N THR A 27 -0.07 -17.69 5.07
CA THR A 27 0.99 -17.12 5.91
C THR A 27 1.77 -16.00 5.23
N SER A 28 1.48 -15.71 3.96
CA SER A 28 2.09 -14.62 3.22
C SER A 28 1.83 -13.27 3.90
N LEU A 29 2.80 -12.38 3.75
CA LEU A 29 2.83 -11.10 4.41
C LEU A 29 2.51 -9.99 3.42
N LEU A 30 1.45 -9.25 3.72
CA LEU A 30 1.02 -8.08 2.97
C LEU A 30 1.38 -6.82 3.74
N ALA A 31 1.59 -5.75 3.00
CA ALA A 31 1.76 -4.42 3.55
C ALA A 31 1.02 -3.41 2.69
N SER A 32 0.40 -2.42 3.33
CA SER A 32 -0.17 -1.27 2.65
C SER A 32 0.87 -0.16 2.66
N TYR A 33 1.07 0.44 1.50
CA TYR A 33 1.93 1.60 1.31
C TYR A 33 1.11 2.78 0.86
N GLU A 34 1.42 3.92 1.44
CA GLU A 34 0.92 5.21 1.02
C GLU A 34 2.04 5.94 0.29
N VAL A 35 1.68 6.49 -0.86
CA VAL A 35 2.57 7.18 -1.79
C VAL A 35 1.98 8.56 -2.02
N ARG A 36 2.77 9.60 -1.77
CA ARG A 36 2.42 10.98 -2.14
C ARG A 36 3.20 11.35 -3.38
N LEU A 37 2.47 11.79 -4.40
CA LEU A 37 3.02 12.26 -5.65
C LEU A 37 2.70 13.74 -5.79
N ASP A 38 3.54 14.49 -6.49
CA ASP A 38 3.23 15.86 -6.86
C ASP A 38 2.22 15.92 -8.04
N GLN A 39 2.00 17.11 -8.56
CA GLN A 39 1.07 17.33 -9.68
C GLN A 39 1.52 16.68 -10.99
N ASP A 40 2.83 16.50 -11.18
CA ASP A 40 3.45 15.89 -12.35
C ASP A 40 3.60 14.37 -12.20
N GLY A 41 3.28 13.84 -11.01
CA GLY A 41 3.36 12.43 -10.68
C GLY A 41 4.73 11.99 -10.16
N GLU A 42 5.60 12.93 -9.80
CA GLU A 42 6.89 12.60 -9.19
C GLU A 42 6.71 12.20 -7.73
N LEU A 43 7.50 11.22 -7.30
CA LEU A 43 7.44 10.69 -5.94
C LEU A 43 7.94 11.71 -4.92
N MET A 44 7.04 12.18 -4.06
CA MET A 44 7.38 13.06 -2.94
C MET A 44 7.63 12.26 -1.66
N GLU A 45 6.75 11.31 -1.35
CA GLU A 45 6.84 10.53 -0.12
C GLU A 45 6.38 9.08 -0.35
N TYR A 46 7.03 8.15 0.35
CA TYR A 46 6.65 6.75 0.39
C TYR A 46 6.76 6.21 1.80
N ARG A 47 5.66 5.68 2.35
CA ARG A 47 5.67 5.08 3.69
C ARG A 47 4.79 3.84 3.80
N ARG A 48 5.23 2.88 4.62
CA ARG A 48 4.44 1.69 4.97
C ARG A 48 3.48 2.05 6.10
N VAL A 49 2.18 2.00 5.82
CA VAL A 49 1.14 2.38 6.79
C VAL A 49 0.55 1.19 7.54
N ARG A 50 0.64 -0.02 6.97
CA ARG A 50 0.14 -1.24 7.65
C ARG A 50 0.93 -2.48 7.22
N ARG A 51 0.99 -3.47 8.10
CA ARG A 51 1.54 -4.81 7.82
C ARG A 51 0.61 -5.86 8.41
N TYR A 52 0.23 -6.85 7.62
CA TYR A 52 -0.73 -7.87 8.06
C TYR A 52 -0.49 -9.20 7.34
N ARG A 53 -0.98 -10.29 7.94
CA ARG A 53 -0.97 -11.62 7.30
C ARG A 53 -2.18 -11.73 6.39
N ARG A 54 -2.03 -12.43 5.26
CA ARG A 54 -3.10 -12.62 4.27
C ARG A 54 -4.42 -13.14 4.87
N GLY A 55 -4.35 -14.00 5.89
CA GLY A 55 -5.54 -14.52 6.58
C GLY A 55 -6.24 -13.58 7.57
N SER A 56 -5.74 -12.35 7.79
CA SER A 56 -6.34 -11.36 8.72
C SER A 56 -6.94 -10.16 8.01
N ALA A 57 -6.94 -10.15 6.67
CA ALA A 57 -7.46 -9.06 5.84
C ALA A 57 -8.88 -9.32 5.32
N ASP A 58 -9.39 -10.53 5.54
CA ASP A 58 -10.74 -10.98 5.21
C ASP A 58 -11.53 -11.06 6.53
N GLU A 59 -11.71 -9.93 7.21
CA GLU A 59 -12.67 -9.75 8.32
C GLU A 59 -13.15 -8.30 8.36
#